data_AF-A0A1Q3H1U4-F1
#
_entry.id   AF-A0A1Q3H1U4-F1
#
_cell.length_a   1.000
_cell.length_b   1.000
_cell.length_c   1.000
_cell.angle_alpha   90.00
_cell.angle_beta   90.00
_cell.angle_gamma   90.00
#
_symmetry.space_group_name_H-M   'P 1'
#
loop_
_entity.id
_entity.type
_entity.pdbx_description
1 polymer ?
#
loop_
_entity_poly.entity_id
_entity_poly.type
_entity_poly.pdbx_seq_one_letter_code
_entity_poly.pdbx_strand_id
1 'polypeptide(L)'
;MKTLPKLLFILCLIAIPIVQSYAQAPAMRMVTKNANGTEEYLYYHPQGNYYVYASSTRPKRIKLINVRENMINGQKTKVVKFPGSNALYKLVIGGSNLTCINPNGSQQAFVLEEKLASKGKNGLIEYLYIPGPGVFYYNNNRNKRRVELKIVGGSQSAPMVQFPGSSKRYKLTYLMNGNIMCNNPDGNTQYFTKDY
;
A
#
# COMPACT_ATOMS: atom_id res chain seq x y z
N MET A 1 -22.36 -47.88 -49.98
CA MET A 1 -21.05 -47.46 -49.41
C MET A 1 -20.53 -46.26 -50.17
N LYS A 2 -20.34 -45.13 -49.47
CA LYS A 2 -19.29 -44.10 -49.61
C LYS A 2 -19.82 -42.81 -48.97
N THR A 3 -19.55 -42.66 -47.68
CA THR A 3 -19.74 -41.44 -46.90
C THR A 3 -18.61 -40.46 -47.20
N LEU A 4 -18.94 -39.24 -47.64
CA LEU A 4 -18.00 -38.11 -47.65
C LEU A 4 -17.69 -37.71 -46.19
N PRO A 5 -16.42 -37.61 -45.77
CA PRO A 5 -16.10 -37.09 -44.45
C PRO A 5 -16.21 -35.56 -44.45
N LYS A 6 -16.95 -35.07 -43.46
CA LYS A 6 -17.03 -33.68 -43.00
C LYS A 6 -15.63 -33.15 -42.71
N LEU A 7 -15.10 -32.32 -43.59
CA LEU A 7 -13.86 -31.59 -43.34
C LEU A 7 -13.98 -30.20 -43.96
N LEU A 8 -14.75 -29.33 -43.33
CA LEU A 8 -14.62 -27.87 -43.48
C LEU A 8 -15.41 -27.20 -42.35
N PHE A 9 -14.84 -26.14 -41.78
CA PHE A 9 -15.45 -25.21 -40.81
C PHE A 9 -15.59 -25.65 -39.34
N ILE A 10 -14.45 -25.79 -38.64
CA ILE A 10 -14.35 -25.26 -37.26
C ILE A 10 -13.03 -24.48 -37.17
N LEU A 11 -13.05 -23.31 -37.79
CA LEU A 11 -12.10 -22.22 -37.58
C LEU A 11 -12.89 -21.12 -36.86
N CYS A 12 -13.14 -21.33 -35.55
CA CYS A 12 -13.64 -20.32 -34.62
C CYS A 12 -12.72 -20.40 -33.40
N LEU A 13 -11.73 -19.50 -33.33
CA LEU A 13 -11.83 -18.24 -32.60
C LEU A 13 -11.68 -18.44 -31.08
N ILE A 14 -10.51 -18.02 -30.61
CA ILE A 14 -10.28 -17.28 -29.36
C ILE A 14 -10.41 -18.09 -28.07
N ALA A 15 -9.26 -18.59 -27.61
CA ALA A 15 -8.95 -18.53 -26.19
C ALA A 15 -7.46 -18.20 -26.05
N ILE A 16 -7.09 -16.98 -26.44
CA ILE A 16 -5.89 -16.35 -25.88
C ILE A 16 -6.32 -15.97 -24.46
N PRO A 17 -5.83 -16.62 -23.38
CA PRO A 17 -5.92 -15.99 -22.08
C PRO A 17 -5.05 -14.75 -22.19
N ILE A 18 -5.67 -13.61 -22.46
CA ILE A 18 -5.05 -12.32 -22.27
C ILE A 18 -4.82 -12.26 -20.76
N VAL A 19 -3.65 -12.69 -20.33
CA VAL A 19 -3.08 -12.32 -19.04
C VAL A 19 -2.83 -10.83 -19.17
N GLN A 20 -3.90 -10.04 -19.00
CA GLN A 20 -3.79 -8.63 -18.72
C GLN A 20 -3.11 -8.55 -17.36
N SER A 21 -1.78 -8.58 -17.38
CA SER A 21 -0.98 -7.91 -16.38
C SER A 21 -1.34 -6.44 -16.49
N TYR A 22 -2.47 -6.06 -15.88
CA TYR A 22 -2.73 -4.68 -15.56
C TYR A 22 -1.52 -4.25 -14.74
N ALA A 23 -0.61 -3.49 -15.36
CA ALA A 23 0.30 -2.64 -14.65
C ALA A 23 -0.60 -1.72 -13.82
N GLN A 24 -0.92 -2.16 -12.60
CA GLN A 24 -1.81 -1.46 -11.72
C GLN A 24 -1.08 -0.18 -11.38
N ALA A 25 -1.63 0.95 -11.83
CA ALA A 25 -1.23 2.23 -11.31
C ALA A 25 -1.18 2.13 -9.78
N PRO A 26 -0.17 2.74 -9.14
CA PRO A 26 0.12 2.47 -7.75
C PRO A 26 -1.11 2.63 -6.88
N ALA A 27 -1.56 1.50 -6.33
CA ALA A 27 -2.64 1.51 -5.40
C ALA A 27 -2.09 1.98 -4.06
N MET A 28 -2.63 3.08 -3.51
CA MET A 28 -2.26 3.53 -2.17
C MET A 28 -2.60 2.42 -1.19
N ARG A 29 -1.58 1.89 -0.51
CA ARG A 29 -1.75 0.82 0.46
C ARG A 29 -1.97 1.42 1.84
N MET A 30 -2.96 0.92 2.54
CA MET A 30 -3.23 1.23 3.94
C MET A 30 -3.14 -0.07 4.73
N VAL A 31 -2.63 0.02 5.95
CA VAL A 31 -2.33 -1.14 6.80
C VAL A 31 -2.93 -0.98 8.18
N THR A 32 -3.31 -2.10 8.77
CA THR A 32 -3.73 -2.22 10.16
C THR A 32 -3.33 -3.60 10.67
N LYS A 33 -3.43 -3.82 11.98
CA LYS A 33 -3.16 -5.10 12.62
C LYS A 33 -4.38 -5.48 13.46
N ASN A 34 -4.95 -6.65 13.22
CA ASN A 34 -6.08 -7.14 14.01
C ASN A 34 -5.62 -7.71 15.36
N ALA A 35 -6.59 -8.09 16.21
CA ALA A 35 -6.33 -8.60 17.57
C ALA A 35 -5.43 -9.85 17.60
N ASN A 36 -5.44 -10.66 16.53
CA ASN A 36 -4.61 -11.86 16.42
C ASN A 36 -3.23 -11.56 15.81
N GLY A 37 -2.90 -10.29 15.63
CA GLY A 37 -1.63 -9.85 15.07
C GLY A 37 -1.49 -10.04 13.56
N THR A 38 -2.54 -10.44 12.86
CA THR A 38 -2.55 -10.51 11.38
C THR A 38 -2.63 -9.10 10.83
N GLU A 39 -1.75 -8.79 9.88
CA GLU A 39 -1.81 -7.51 9.17
C GLU A 39 -2.91 -7.59 8.10
N GLU A 40 -3.71 -6.53 8.00
CA GLU A 40 -4.74 -6.38 7.00
C GLU A 40 -4.44 -5.15 6.15
N TYR A 41 -4.75 -5.25 4.87
CA TYR A 41 -4.37 -4.27 3.88
C TYR A 41 -5.57 -3.83 3.06
N LEU A 42 -5.68 -2.52 2.86
CA LEU A 42 -6.59 -1.92 1.88
C LEU A 42 -5.77 -1.19 0.83
N TYR A 43 -6.01 -1.51 -0.44
CA TYR A 43 -5.38 -0.84 -1.57
C TYR A 43 -6.43 0.00 -2.28
N TYR A 44 -6.25 1.33 -2.29
CA TYR A 44 -7.10 2.23 -3.05
C TYR A 44 -6.60 2.34 -4.48
N HIS A 45 -7.46 2.09 -5.46
CA HIS A 45 -7.15 2.20 -6.88
C HIS A 45 -7.79 3.47 -7.44
N PRO A 46 -7.04 4.59 -7.63
CA PRO A 46 -7.63 5.88 -7.94
C PRO A 46 -8.42 5.91 -9.26
N GLN A 47 -7.90 5.26 -10.30
CA GLN A 47 -8.49 5.22 -11.65
C GLN A 47 -9.83 4.49 -11.66
N GLY A 48 -9.95 3.43 -10.85
CA GLY A 48 -11.18 2.66 -10.74
C GLY A 48 -12.09 3.09 -9.58
N ASN A 49 -11.62 4.02 -8.74
CA ASN A 49 -12.31 4.48 -7.53
C ASN A 49 -12.83 3.33 -6.63
N TYR A 50 -12.04 2.26 -6.48
CA TYR A 50 -12.39 1.09 -5.66
C TYR A 50 -11.27 0.72 -4.69
N TYR A 51 -11.64 -0.09 -3.70
CA TYR A 51 -10.71 -0.67 -2.74
C TYR A 51 -10.52 -2.16 -3.01
N VAL A 52 -9.33 -2.66 -2.70
CA VAL A 52 -8.98 -4.08 -2.70
C VAL A 52 -8.53 -4.44 -1.30
N TYR A 53 -8.99 -5.56 -0.78
CA TYR A 53 -8.58 -6.10 0.51
C TYR A 53 -7.61 -7.27 0.34
N ALA A 54 -6.65 -7.39 1.26
CA ALA A 54 -5.85 -8.59 1.48
C ALA A 54 -5.41 -8.66 2.95
N SER A 55 -4.87 -9.80 3.38
CA SER A 55 -4.22 -9.93 4.69
C SER A 55 -2.89 -10.68 4.58
N SER A 56 -2.04 -10.60 5.61
CA SER A 56 -0.77 -11.33 5.63
C SER A 56 -0.95 -12.84 5.56
N THR A 57 -2.08 -13.37 6.06
CA THR A 57 -2.42 -14.80 6.02
C THR A 57 -3.19 -15.20 4.76
N ARG A 58 -3.76 -14.24 4.03
CA ARG A 58 -4.48 -14.45 2.77
C ARG A 58 -4.07 -13.36 1.77
N PRO A 59 -2.92 -13.52 1.09
CA PRO A 59 -2.34 -12.46 0.26
C PRO A 59 -3.08 -12.24 -1.06
N LYS A 60 -4.00 -13.14 -1.44
CA LYS A 60 -4.82 -12.97 -2.65
C LYS A 60 -5.72 -11.73 -2.48
N ARG A 61 -5.52 -10.77 -3.38
CA ARG A 61 -6.27 -9.52 -3.46
C ARG A 61 -7.74 -9.75 -3.82
N ILE A 62 -8.65 -9.18 -3.03
CA ILE A 62 -10.10 -9.25 -3.24
C ILE A 62 -10.62 -7.85 -3.51
N LYS A 63 -11.12 -7.59 -4.73
CA LYS A 63 -11.78 -6.32 -5.05
C LYS A 63 -13.07 -6.20 -4.25
N LEU A 64 -13.19 -5.12 -3.47
CA LEU A 64 -14.42 -4.80 -2.76
C LEU A 64 -15.43 -4.19 -3.74
N ILE A 65 -16.70 -4.55 -3.56
CA ILE A 65 -17.80 -3.99 -4.33
C ILE A 65 -18.23 -2.69 -3.64
N ASN A 66 -18.18 -1.58 -4.37
CA ASN A 66 -18.73 -0.32 -3.90
C ASN A 66 -20.26 -0.40 -3.98
N VAL A 67 -20.94 -0.18 -2.86
CA VAL A 67 -22.41 -0.20 -2.77
C VAL A 67 -22.97 1.21 -2.86
N ARG A 68 -22.37 2.15 -2.13
CA ARG A 68 -22.73 3.58 -2.18
C ARG A 68 -21.60 4.44 -1.63
N GLU A 69 -21.61 5.72 -1.99
CA GLU A 69 -20.62 6.71 -1.59
C GLU A 69 -21.33 7.98 -1.14
N ASN A 70 -21.01 8.47 0.06
CA ASN A 70 -21.63 9.64 0.69
C ASN A 70 -20.55 10.56 1.27
N MET A 71 -20.88 11.84 1.45
CA MET A 71 -20.12 12.77 2.28
C MET A 71 -20.82 12.89 3.64
N ILE A 72 -20.12 12.60 4.74
CA ILE A 72 -20.64 12.72 6.10
C ILE A 72 -19.69 13.62 6.88
N ASN A 73 -20.18 14.75 7.39
CA ASN A 73 -19.37 15.74 8.13
C ASN A 73 -18.10 16.17 7.36
N GLY A 74 -18.22 16.38 6.05
CA GLY A 74 -17.09 16.73 5.18
C GLY A 74 -16.12 15.59 4.87
N GLN A 75 -16.37 14.37 5.37
CA GLN A 75 -15.54 13.20 5.09
C GLN A 75 -16.18 12.28 4.06
N LYS A 76 -15.36 11.82 3.12
CA LYS A 76 -15.78 10.85 2.11
C LYS A 76 -15.96 9.49 2.76
N THR A 77 -17.17 8.94 2.66
CA THR A 77 -17.53 7.63 3.20
C THR A 77 -17.97 6.70 2.07
N LYS A 78 -17.30 5.56 1.91
CA LYS A 78 -17.76 4.49 1.01
C LYS A 78 -18.37 3.35 1.80
N VAL A 79 -19.52 2.85 1.37
CA VAL A 79 -20.08 1.60 1.86
C VAL A 79 -19.70 0.51 0.86
N VAL A 80 -19.00 -0.51 1.34
CA VAL A 80 -18.46 -1.58 0.52
C VAL A 80 -18.85 -2.95 1.05
N LYS A 81 -18.72 -3.98 0.21
CA LYS A 81 -18.89 -5.37 0.61
C LYS A 81 -17.93 -6.30 -0.11
N PHE A 82 -17.67 -7.46 0.48
CA PHE A 82 -16.96 -8.54 -0.21
C PHE A 82 -17.85 -9.17 -1.29
N PRO A 83 -17.28 -9.63 -2.41
CA PRO A 83 -18.01 -10.44 -3.39
C PRO A 83 -18.64 -11.67 -2.72
N GLY A 84 -19.90 -11.95 -3.03
CA GLY A 84 -20.65 -13.06 -2.43
C GLY A 84 -21.11 -12.87 -0.99
N SER A 85 -20.83 -11.71 -0.37
CA SER A 85 -21.30 -11.37 0.97
C SER A 85 -22.34 -10.25 0.94
N ASN A 86 -23.26 -10.27 1.91
CA ASN A 86 -24.20 -9.16 2.17
C ASN A 86 -23.74 -8.25 3.32
N ALA A 87 -22.64 -8.61 4.00
CA ALA A 87 -22.07 -7.82 5.06
C ALA A 87 -21.54 -6.48 4.52
N LEU A 88 -22.02 -5.38 5.09
CA LEU A 88 -21.64 -4.02 4.69
C LEU A 88 -20.61 -3.44 5.63
N TYR A 89 -19.57 -2.84 5.06
CA TYR A 89 -18.50 -2.15 5.76
C TYR A 89 -18.54 -0.68 5.36
N LYS A 90 -18.27 0.24 6.29
CA LYS A 90 -18.15 1.66 5.98
C LYS A 90 -16.69 2.06 6.05
N LEU A 91 -16.15 2.61 4.98
CA LEU A 91 -14.81 3.18 4.90
C LEU A 91 -14.94 4.70 4.99
N VAL A 92 -14.62 5.26 6.15
CA VAL A 92 -14.58 6.71 6.38
C VAL A 92 -13.15 7.19 6.11
N ILE A 93 -12.99 8.02 5.08
CA ILE A 93 -11.68 8.42 4.55
C ILE A 93 -11.30 9.78 5.13
N GLY A 94 -10.21 9.82 5.90
CA GLY A 94 -9.72 11.01 6.59
C GLY A 94 -8.23 11.23 6.35
N GLY A 95 -7.87 11.82 5.20
CA GLY A 95 -6.49 12.17 4.87
C GLY A 95 -5.53 10.97 4.90
N SER A 96 -4.65 10.93 5.89
CA SER A 96 -3.67 9.86 6.11
C SER A 96 -4.23 8.59 6.76
N ASN A 97 -5.48 8.63 7.25
CA ASN A 97 -6.13 7.52 7.92
C ASN A 97 -7.44 7.14 7.22
N LEU A 98 -7.81 5.86 7.33
CA LEU A 98 -9.11 5.34 6.96
C LEU A 98 -9.69 4.58 8.14
N THR A 99 -10.90 4.92 8.54
CA THR A 99 -11.63 4.16 9.56
C THR A 99 -12.58 3.20 8.87
N CYS A 100 -12.37 1.91 9.07
CA CYS A 100 -13.32 0.88 8.68
C CYS A 100 -14.30 0.63 9.83
N ILE A 101 -15.60 0.70 9.55
CA ILE A 101 -16.66 0.30 10.47
C ILE A 101 -17.20 -1.03 9.98
N ASN A 102 -17.02 -2.06 10.79
CA ASN A 102 -17.46 -3.43 10.50
C ASN A 102 -19.00 -3.56 10.60
N PRO A 103 -19.58 -4.65 10.07
CA PRO A 103 -21.01 -4.90 10.15
C PRO A 103 -21.58 -4.90 11.58
N ASN A 104 -20.76 -5.30 12.56
CA ASN A 104 -21.12 -5.32 13.98
C ASN A 104 -20.89 -3.96 14.69
N GLY A 105 -20.52 -2.91 13.95
CA GLY A 105 -20.25 -1.57 14.50
C GLY A 105 -18.84 -1.37 15.06
N SER A 106 -18.04 -2.43 15.23
CA SER A 106 -16.64 -2.29 15.64
C SER A 106 -15.83 -1.50 14.61
N GLN A 107 -14.83 -0.77 15.10
CA GLN A 107 -14.04 0.12 14.25
C GLN A 107 -12.59 -0.34 14.17
N GLN A 108 -11.99 -0.14 13.01
CA GLN A 108 -10.60 -0.46 12.75
C GLN A 108 -9.96 0.69 11.97
N ALA A 109 -8.89 1.25 12.54
CA ALA A 109 -8.11 2.28 11.88
C ALA A 109 -7.07 1.63 10.96
N PHE A 110 -7.07 2.05 9.70
CA PHE A 110 -6.04 1.79 8.72
C PHE A 110 -5.21 3.07 8.56
N VAL A 111 -3.90 2.93 8.60
CA VAL A 111 -2.96 4.03 8.35
C VAL A 111 -2.40 3.90 6.95
N LEU A 112 -2.20 5.03 6.27
CA LEU A 112 -1.51 5.05 4.99
C LEU A 112 -0.10 4.46 5.17
N GLU A 113 0.24 3.52 4.31
CA GLU A 113 1.54 2.91 4.25
C GLU A 113 2.37 3.62 3.18
N GLU A 114 3.27 4.52 3.59
CA GLU A 114 4.21 5.16 2.67
C GLU A 114 5.50 4.35 2.58
N LYS A 115 5.77 3.84 1.38
CA LYS A 115 7.04 3.20 1.03
C LYS A 115 7.78 4.11 0.05
N LEU A 116 8.97 4.55 0.45
CA LEU A 116 9.85 5.36 -0.38
C LEU A 116 11.15 4.61 -0.61
N ALA A 117 11.72 4.74 -1.80
CA ALA A 117 12.98 4.11 -2.17
C ALA A 117 14.03 5.15 -2.55
N SER A 118 15.28 4.86 -2.20
CA SER A 118 16.46 5.52 -2.71
C SER A 118 17.35 4.49 -3.41
N LYS A 119 17.73 4.76 -4.66
CA LYS A 119 18.57 3.87 -5.46
C LYS A 119 20.01 4.36 -5.44
N GLY A 120 20.90 3.60 -4.82
CA GLY A 120 22.34 3.83 -4.81
C GLY A 120 23.03 3.36 -6.09
N LYS A 121 24.28 3.80 -6.29
CA LYS A 121 25.07 3.54 -7.52
C LYS A 121 25.37 2.05 -7.78
N ASN A 122 25.32 1.19 -6.75
CA ASN A 122 25.67 -0.24 -6.84
C ASN A 122 24.44 -1.15 -6.86
N GLY A 123 23.27 -0.66 -7.27
CA GLY A 123 22.02 -1.43 -7.24
C GLY A 123 21.47 -1.69 -5.83
N LEU A 124 22.11 -1.15 -4.80
CA LEU A 124 21.53 -1.08 -3.46
C LEU A 124 20.31 -0.18 -3.50
N ILE A 125 19.17 -0.72 -3.08
CA ILE A 125 17.94 0.05 -2.88
C ILE A 125 17.66 0.08 -1.39
N GLU A 126 17.56 1.29 -0.87
CA GLU A 126 17.24 1.59 0.51
C GLU A 126 15.79 2.06 0.57
N TYR A 127 15.07 1.59 1.58
CA TYR A 127 13.66 1.87 1.73
C TYR A 127 13.40 2.56 3.06
N LEU A 128 12.61 3.63 3.01
CA LEU A 128 11.92 4.17 4.16
C LEU A 128 10.47 3.71 4.11
N TYR A 129 10.01 3.21 5.24
CA TYR A 129 8.67 2.71 5.46
C TYR A 129 8.03 3.45 6.62
N ILE A 130 6.95 4.18 6.36
CA ILE A 130 6.37 5.12 7.32
C ILE A 130 4.89 4.76 7.54
N PRO A 131 4.58 3.88 8.52
CA PRO A 131 3.22 3.59 8.94
C PRO A 131 2.80 4.56 10.05
N GLY A 132 2.07 5.62 9.71
CA GLY A 132 1.67 6.62 10.71
C GLY A 132 2.90 7.31 11.35
N PRO A 133 3.11 7.26 12.68
CA PRO A 133 4.22 7.95 13.35
C PRO A 133 5.57 7.19 13.31
N GLY A 134 5.57 5.90 12.94
CA GLY A 134 6.78 5.09 12.90
C GLY A 134 7.61 5.38 11.65
N VAL A 135 8.94 5.27 11.75
CA VAL A 135 9.84 5.29 10.60
C VAL A 135 10.70 4.04 10.64
N PHE A 136 10.62 3.22 9.59
CA PHE A 136 11.40 2.01 9.47
C PHE A 136 12.31 2.09 8.25
N TYR A 137 13.51 1.57 8.41
CA TYR A 137 14.50 1.44 7.35
C TYR A 137 14.74 -0.03 7.01
N TYR A 138 14.93 -0.34 5.73
CA TYR A 138 15.47 -1.63 5.28
C TYR A 138 16.11 -1.50 3.90
N ASN A 139 16.84 -2.52 3.44
CA ASN A 139 17.46 -2.52 2.11
C ASN A 139 17.30 -3.86 1.38
N ASN A 140 17.48 -3.85 0.06
CA ASN A 140 17.30 -5.03 -0.79
C ASN A 140 18.39 -6.11 -0.63
N ASN A 141 19.59 -5.76 -0.15
CA ASN A 141 20.75 -6.66 -0.16
C ASN A 141 21.04 -7.37 1.18
N ARG A 142 21.04 -6.65 2.31
CA ARG A 142 21.62 -7.14 3.58
C ARG A 142 20.63 -7.23 4.74
N ASN A 143 19.54 -6.48 4.71
CA ASN A 143 18.58 -6.47 5.79
C ASN A 143 17.16 -6.28 5.25
N LYS A 144 16.52 -7.39 4.84
CA LYS A 144 15.11 -7.39 4.45
C LYS A 144 14.18 -7.16 5.65
N ARG A 145 14.70 -7.30 6.88
CA ARG A 145 13.96 -6.99 8.11
C ARG A 145 13.94 -5.49 8.32
N ARG A 146 12.75 -4.97 8.61
CA ARG A 146 12.53 -3.57 8.96
C ARG A 146 13.23 -3.25 10.28
N VAL A 147 14.05 -2.20 10.28
CA VAL A 147 14.66 -1.62 11.47
C VAL A 147 13.89 -0.36 11.81
N GLU A 148 13.26 -0.33 12.98
CA GLU A 148 12.61 0.88 13.47
C GLU A 148 13.66 1.93 13.86
N LEU A 149 13.55 3.12 13.28
CA LEU A 149 14.39 4.26 13.62
C LEU A 149 13.79 5.00 14.81
N LYS A 150 14.64 5.39 15.76
CA LYS A 150 14.24 6.20 16.91
C LYS A 150 14.17 7.66 16.51
N ILE A 151 13.04 8.32 16.75
CA ILE A 151 12.94 9.78 16.65
C ILE A 151 13.61 10.38 17.88
N VAL A 152 14.59 11.26 17.67
CA VAL A 152 15.42 11.84 18.75
C VAL A 152 15.37 13.38 18.78
N GLY A 153 14.52 13.99 17.98
CA GLY A 153 14.29 15.44 17.95
C GLY A 153 13.83 15.94 16.58
N GLY A 154 13.94 17.24 16.36
CA GLY A 154 13.50 17.91 15.13
C GLY A 154 12.02 18.33 15.20
N SER A 155 11.48 18.73 14.05
CA SER A 155 10.04 19.06 13.89
C SER A 155 9.30 17.89 13.24
N GLN A 156 7.96 17.94 13.22
CA GLN A 156 7.17 16.94 12.49
C GLN A 156 7.49 16.91 10.99
N SER A 157 7.78 18.06 10.39
CA SER A 157 8.17 18.19 8.97
C SER A 157 9.64 17.89 8.70
N ALA A 158 10.47 17.84 9.74
CA ALA A 158 11.89 17.58 9.63
C ALA A 158 12.45 16.78 10.82
N PRO A 159 11.99 15.53 11.07
CA PRO A 159 12.41 14.77 12.24
C PRO A 159 13.88 14.34 12.12
N MET A 160 14.55 14.30 13.27
CA MET A 160 15.85 13.69 13.42
C MET A 160 15.69 12.26 13.93
N VAL A 161 16.27 11.31 13.22
CA VAL A 161 16.15 9.88 13.50
C VAL A 161 17.52 9.22 13.69
N GLN A 162 17.54 8.10 14.42
CA GLN A 162 18.74 7.29 14.66
C GLN A 162 18.44 5.80 14.50
N PHE A 163 19.42 5.05 14.00
CA PHE A 163 19.40 3.60 14.08
C PHE A 163 19.55 3.14 15.54
N PRO A 164 18.86 2.06 15.96
CA PRO A 164 19.08 1.47 17.28
C PRO A 164 20.56 1.13 17.50
N GLY A 165 21.11 1.55 18.65
CA GLY A 165 22.51 1.30 19.00
C GLY A 165 23.53 2.22 18.32
N SER A 166 23.10 3.17 17.50
CA SER A 166 23.97 4.14 16.84
C SER A 166 23.75 5.56 17.38
N SER A 167 24.83 6.32 17.55
CA SER A 167 24.76 7.75 17.88
C SER A 167 24.56 8.64 16.64
N LYS A 168 24.68 8.08 15.44
CA LYS A 168 24.57 8.81 14.16
C LYS A 168 23.14 9.30 13.92
N ARG A 169 22.99 10.60 13.67
CA ARG A 169 21.70 11.28 13.45
C ARG A 169 21.48 11.55 11.97
N TYR A 170 20.27 11.27 11.51
CA TYR A 170 19.82 11.49 10.14
C TYR A 170 18.66 12.47 10.18
N LYS A 171 18.68 13.52 9.35
CA LYS A 171 17.57 14.48 9.27
C LYS A 171 16.72 14.15 8.06
N LEU A 172 15.48 13.74 8.29
CA LEU A 172 14.50 13.50 7.23
C LEU A 172 13.72 14.79 7.02
N THR A 173 13.63 15.31 5.80
CA THR A 173 12.85 16.49 5.44
C THR A 173 11.76 16.10 4.46
N TYR A 174 10.50 16.27 4.85
CA TYR A 174 9.35 15.98 4.00
C TYR A 174 9.17 17.09 2.97
N LEU A 175 9.24 16.73 1.69
CA LEU A 175 9.07 17.65 0.57
C LEU A 175 7.60 17.71 0.16
N MET A 176 7.17 18.83 -0.44
CA MET A 176 5.77 19.03 -0.86
C MET A 176 5.26 17.99 -1.86
N ASN A 177 6.16 17.38 -2.63
CA ASN A 177 5.83 16.31 -3.58
C ASN A 177 5.70 14.92 -2.94
N GLY A 178 5.81 14.83 -1.60
CA GLY A 178 5.74 13.58 -0.84
C GLY A 178 7.02 12.74 -0.90
N ASN A 179 8.12 13.29 -1.42
CA ASN A 179 9.45 12.69 -1.30
C ASN A 179 10.09 13.07 0.04
N ILE A 180 11.12 12.33 0.43
CA ILE A 180 11.90 12.63 1.63
C ILE A 180 13.35 12.87 1.25
N MET A 181 13.89 13.99 1.69
CA MET A 181 15.31 14.27 1.64
C MET A 181 15.94 13.90 2.98
N CYS A 182 16.89 12.98 2.97
CA CYS A 182 17.67 12.56 4.13
C CYS A 182 19.05 13.21 4.08
N ASN A 183 19.38 14.01 5.09
CA ASN A 183 20.76 14.45 5.31
C ASN A 183 21.46 13.46 6.24
N ASN A 184 22.50 12.84 5.71
CA ASN A 184 23.29 11.85 6.42
C ASN A 184 24.30 12.52 7.37
N PRO A 185 24.78 11.79 8.39
CA PRO A 185 25.78 12.30 9.34
C PRO A 185 27.11 12.72 8.69
N ASP A 186 27.42 12.21 7.49
CA ASP A 186 28.61 12.53 6.72
C ASP A 186 28.44 13.78 5.83
N GLY A 187 27.28 14.44 5.89
CA GLY A 187 26.95 15.63 5.10
C GLY A 187 26.35 15.32 3.73
N ASN A 188 26.34 14.06 3.30
CA ASN A 188 25.74 13.68 2.02
C ASN A 188 24.21 13.70 2.11
N THR A 189 23.57 14.05 1.00
CA THR A 189 22.11 14.05 0.89
C THR A 189 21.64 12.87 0.06
N GLN A 190 20.64 12.16 0.59
CA GLN A 190 19.96 11.06 -0.07
C GLN A 190 18.49 11.42 -0.30
N TYR A 191 17.96 11.12 -1.49
CA TYR A 191 16.55 11.32 -1.80
C TYR A 191 15.82 9.98 -1.83
N PHE A 192 14.70 9.94 -1.11
CA PHE A 192 13.74 8.84 -1.12
C PHE A 192 12.50 9.30 -1.88
N THR A 193 12.18 8.59 -2.95
CA THR A 193 11.01 8.86 -3.80
C THR A 193 9.96 7.77 -3.59
N LYS A 194 8.68 8.12 -3.71
CA LYS A 194 7.60 7.12 -3.57
C LYS A 194 7.83 5.94 -4.50
N ASP A 195 7.89 4.75 -3.92
CA ASP A 195 8.09 3.47 -4.61
C ASP A 195 6.73 2.79 -4.69
N TYR A 196 6.22 2.72 -5.92
CA TYR A 196 4.82 2.54 -6.27
C TYR A 196 4.64 1.25 -7.05
#